data_AF-A0A3D1CM94-F1
#
_entry.id   AF-A0A3D1CM94-F1
#
_cell.length_a   1.000
_cell.length_b   1.000
_cell.length_c   1.000
_cell.angle_alpha   90.00
_cell.angle_beta   90.00
_cell.angle_gamma   90.00
#
_symmetry.space_group_name_H-M   'P 1'
#
loop_
_entity.id
_entity.type
_entity.pdbx_description
1 polymer ?
#
loop_
_entity_poly.entity_id
_entity_poly.type
_entity_poly.pdbx_seq_one_letter_code
_entity_poly.pdbx_strand_id
1 'polypeptide(L)'
;MSVNLDDYREQLEKIAPELVHTLDSTFQDAARIMSPAGLQEYMEGAKGLAELGRGKELVVAFLEDIPQVVKECGEDVIRDCINAAMKLSSMTSGEVIALMIHSLPTAARRLGDPELLRGYLSLIHQLSAKASRGLRPMLGIIDELLSKLTLSGLRRWANFGAEAYRRDLNNLVKYFALETADSKKMLQKERRGTLFIDTQRKLNFYLRALWGRDFFLRPTAADYEGFKPYIELFVMHLPDAVDDIAGITGLELYRAQAAHLAAHIQYTRAPISAEQLSPAQMFFIGLLEDARVEYLAIQDFPGLQKLWGSLLNIEQSQDVEHKGLLKLEQFARSLHDASIKNNDDPLNALAERFHQNIAEQAENNQFSWDMGLELFHLFAEQREVPSLRILESIRLPYRDDNRFVWEFEEFDFLRHGAEYIPASQRQIRKYVSAVEMANEVDCELAGDDAQEIWVCSTKFMPYEDAGEATVSFNEMWGKDPVSEPYHYQEWDYQV
;
A
#
# COMPACT_ATOMS: atom_id res chain seq x y z
N MET A 1 -16.31 24.25 -3.80
CA MET A 1 -15.24 25.10 -4.38
C MET A 1 -14.66 24.38 -5.59
N SER A 2 -15.05 24.78 -6.79
CA SER A 2 -14.49 24.29 -8.05
C SER A 2 -13.22 25.05 -8.41
N VAL A 3 -12.14 24.34 -8.76
CA VAL A 3 -10.90 24.95 -9.23
C VAL A 3 -11.08 25.47 -10.66
N ASN A 4 -10.85 26.76 -10.90
CA ASN A 4 -10.91 27.35 -12.23
C ASN A 4 -9.52 27.42 -12.86
N LEU A 5 -9.32 26.73 -13.99
CA LEU A 5 -8.03 26.69 -14.69
C LEU A 5 -7.56 28.08 -15.15
N ASP A 6 -8.49 28.96 -15.52
CA ASP A 6 -8.17 30.29 -16.04
C ASP A 6 -7.46 31.18 -15.00
N ASP A 7 -7.65 30.89 -13.70
CA ASP A 7 -6.97 31.60 -12.61
C ASP A 7 -5.44 31.34 -12.59
N TYR A 8 -5.00 30.24 -13.22
CA TYR A 8 -3.60 29.82 -13.26
C TYR A 8 -2.97 29.98 -14.66
N ARG A 9 -3.80 30.00 -15.70
CA ARG A 9 -3.38 29.96 -17.11
C ARG A 9 -2.37 31.05 -17.46
N GLU A 10 -2.69 32.31 -17.18
CA GLU A 10 -1.84 33.45 -17.57
C GLU A 10 -0.41 33.32 -17.00
N GLN A 11 -0.29 32.84 -15.76
CA GLN A 11 1.01 32.71 -15.09
C GLN A 11 1.81 31.52 -15.60
N LEU A 12 1.15 30.36 -15.80
CA LEU A 12 1.80 29.15 -16.27
C LEU A 12 2.25 29.29 -17.73
N GLU A 13 1.42 29.85 -18.61
CA GLU A 13 1.75 30.07 -20.02
C GLU A 13 2.88 31.09 -20.20
N LYS A 14 2.97 32.09 -19.32
CA LYS A 14 4.08 33.06 -19.33
C LYS A 14 5.42 32.40 -19.01
N ILE A 15 5.44 31.39 -18.15
CA ILE A 15 6.66 30.73 -17.65
C ILE A 15 7.06 29.57 -18.57
N ALA A 16 6.08 28.81 -19.04
CA ALA A 16 6.26 27.70 -19.97
C ALA A 16 5.27 27.83 -21.14
N PRO A 17 5.62 28.59 -22.19
CA PRO A 17 4.75 28.81 -23.35
C PRO A 17 4.34 27.52 -24.09
N GLU A 18 5.10 26.45 -23.94
CA GLU A 18 4.75 25.13 -24.49
C GLU A 18 3.51 24.50 -23.84
N LEU A 19 3.15 24.92 -22.61
CA LEU A 19 1.95 24.42 -21.92
C LEU A 19 0.64 24.96 -22.53
N VAL A 20 0.68 26.02 -23.34
CA VAL A 20 -0.52 26.65 -23.95
C VAL A 20 -1.41 25.62 -24.66
N HIS A 21 -0.82 24.58 -25.25
CA HIS A 21 -1.55 23.56 -26.01
C HIS A 21 -1.83 22.27 -25.24
N THR A 22 -1.22 22.06 -24.08
CA THR A 22 -1.33 20.82 -23.30
C THR A 22 -1.99 21.01 -21.93
N LEU A 23 -2.03 22.24 -21.41
CA LEU A 23 -2.52 22.55 -20.07
C LEU A 23 -3.98 22.11 -19.86
N ASP A 24 -4.85 22.31 -20.86
CA ASP A 24 -6.24 21.88 -20.79
C ASP A 24 -6.37 20.35 -20.69
N SER A 25 -5.62 19.60 -21.50
CA SER A 25 -5.61 18.13 -21.42
C SER A 25 -5.01 17.64 -20.10
N THR A 26 -3.90 18.23 -19.65
CA THR A 26 -3.23 17.83 -18.41
C THR A 26 -4.11 18.10 -17.19
N PHE A 27 -4.82 19.23 -17.18
CA PHE A 27 -5.78 19.55 -16.11
C PHE A 27 -6.96 18.59 -16.10
N GLN A 28 -7.51 18.25 -17.27
CA GLN A 28 -8.61 17.28 -17.38
C GLN A 28 -8.19 15.89 -16.90
N ASP A 29 -6.99 15.44 -17.27
CA ASP A 29 -6.49 14.13 -16.83
C ASP A 29 -6.20 14.12 -15.32
N ALA A 30 -5.68 15.21 -14.75
CA ALA A 30 -5.52 15.36 -13.31
C ALA A 30 -6.88 15.35 -12.57
N ALA A 31 -7.88 16.07 -13.09
CA ALA A 31 -9.22 16.15 -12.51
C ALA A 31 -9.97 14.80 -12.50
N ARG A 32 -9.56 13.82 -13.33
CA ARG A 32 -10.10 12.46 -13.30
C ARG A 32 -9.59 11.62 -12.13
N ILE A 33 -8.45 12.00 -11.54
CA ILE A 33 -7.71 11.20 -10.56
C ILE A 33 -7.75 11.86 -9.18
N MET A 34 -7.83 13.19 -9.13
CA MET A 34 -7.75 13.97 -7.89
C MET A 34 -9.12 14.46 -7.41
N SER A 35 -9.26 14.65 -6.09
CA SER A 35 -10.40 15.39 -5.54
C SER A 35 -10.30 16.88 -5.90
N PRO A 36 -11.38 17.68 -5.74
CA PRO A 36 -11.30 19.13 -5.92
C PRO A 36 -10.22 19.80 -5.04
N ALA A 37 -9.99 19.27 -3.83
CA ALA A 37 -8.95 19.74 -2.93
C ALA A 37 -7.56 19.37 -3.45
N GLY A 38 -7.35 18.11 -3.85
CA GLY A 38 -6.09 17.67 -4.45
C GLY A 38 -5.75 18.43 -5.73
N LEU A 39 -6.74 18.69 -6.57
CA LEU A 39 -6.59 19.47 -7.81
C LEU A 39 -6.20 20.93 -7.51
N GLN A 40 -6.76 21.53 -6.45
CA GLN A 40 -6.38 22.87 -6.01
C GLN A 40 -4.92 22.90 -5.56
N GLU A 41 -4.51 21.95 -4.72
CA GLU A 41 -3.12 21.85 -4.23
C GLU A 41 -2.12 21.61 -5.34
N TYR A 42 -2.49 20.80 -6.32
CA TYR A 42 -1.71 20.56 -7.52
C TYR A 42 -1.50 21.86 -8.33
N MET A 43 -2.57 22.62 -8.61
CA MET A 43 -2.46 23.87 -9.37
C MET A 43 -1.73 24.98 -8.59
N GLU A 44 -2.00 25.13 -7.29
CA GLU A 44 -1.26 26.04 -6.41
C GLU A 44 0.22 25.65 -6.31
N GLY A 45 0.51 24.35 -6.25
CA GLY A 45 1.87 23.81 -6.28
C GLY A 45 2.62 24.17 -7.56
N ALA A 46 1.99 23.97 -8.72
CA ALA A 46 2.58 24.32 -10.01
C ALA A 46 2.90 25.82 -10.10
N LYS A 47 1.96 26.68 -9.66
CA LYS A 47 2.18 28.12 -9.56
C LYS A 47 3.34 28.46 -8.62
N GLY A 48 3.36 27.89 -7.41
CA GLY A 48 4.43 28.13 -6.44
C GLY A 48 5.81 27.71 -6.96
N LEU A 49 5.90 26.58 -7.67
CA LEU A 49 7.14 26.14 -8.32
C LEU A 49 7.57 27.06 -9.47
N ALA A 50 6.61 27.65 -10.18
CA ALA A 50 6.87 28.60 -11.24
C ALA A 50 7.45 29.92 -10.67
N GLU A 51 6.92 30.40 -9.54
CA GLU A 51 7.40 31.58 -8.82
C GLU A 51 8.81 31.39 -8.21
N LEU A 52 9.26 30.15 -7.96
CA LEU A 52 10.64 29.88 -7.51
C LEU A 52 11.71 30.28 -8.53
N GLY A 53 11.35 30.46 -9.82
CA GLY A 53 12.29 30.88 -10.86
C GLY A 53 13.39 29.88 -11.15
N ARG A 54 13.14 28.58 -10.92
CA ARG A 54 14.12 27.48 -11.12
C ARG A 54 14.07 26.84 -12.51
N GLY A 55 13.47 27.52 -13.48
CA GLY A 55 13.38 27.06 -14.87
C GLY A 55 12.06 26.36 -15.18
N LYS A 56 11.65 26.47 -16.44
CA LYS A 56 10.35 25.98 -16.93
C LYS A 56 10.17 24.46 -16.83
N GLU A 57 11.25 23.70 -17.03
CA GLU A 57 11.24 22.23 -17.02
C GLU A 57 10.71 21.66 -15.70
N LEU A 58 10.95 22.33 -14.57
CA LEU A 58 10.41 21.90 -13.28
C LEU A 58 8.89 21.97 -13.23
N VAL A 59 8.31 23.05 -13.78
CA VAL A 59 6.86 23.27 -13.78
C VAL A 59 6.20 22.29 -14.74
N VAL A 60 6.80 22.09 -15.92
CA VAL A 60 6.33 21.11 -16.91
C VAL A 60 6.36 19.70 -16.32
N ALA A 61 7.50 19.27 -15.76
CA ALA A 61 7.62 17.96 -15.11
C ALA A 61 6.58 17.76 -14.01
N PHE A 62 6.35 18.78 -13.16
CA PHE A 62 5.36 18.71 -12.09
C PHE A 62 3.95 18.50 -12.64
N LEU A 63 3.56 19.26 -13.67
CA LEU A 63 2.24 19.14 -14.26
C LEU A 63 2.05 17.79 -14.99
N GLU A 64 3.07 17.30 -15.68
CA GLU A 64 2.96 16.06 -16.45
C GLU A 64 2.99 14.80 -15.57
N ASP A 65 3.84 14.78 -14.53
CA ASP A 65 4.17 13.55 -13.82
C ASP A 65 3.40 13.34 -12.52
N ILE A 66 3.07 14.41 -11.78
CA ILE A 66 2.40 14.29 -10.48
C ILE A 66 1.03 13.59 -10.56
N PRO A 67 0.20 13.78 -11.60
CA PRO A 67 -1.03 13.00 -11.74
C PRO A 67 -0.79 11.47 -11.73
N GLN A 68 0.31 11.00 -12.31
CA GLN A 68 0.68 9.58 -12.26
C GLN A 68 1.18 9.16 -10.88
N VAL A 69 1.85 10.05 -10.15
CA VAL A 69 2.28 9.79 -8.76
C VAL A 69 1.06 9.67 -7.85
N VAL A 70 0.09 10.57 -8.00
CA VAL A 70 -1.16 10.56 -7.24
C VAL A 70 -1.99 9.33 -7.53
N LYS A 71 -2.03 8.91 -8.81
CA LYS A 71 -2.68 7.66 -9.21
C LYS A 71 -2.12 6.43 -8.49
N GLU A 72 -0.85 6.45 -8.09
CA GLU A 72 -0.18 5.29 -7.51
C GLU A 72 -0.07 5.37 -5.97
N CYS A 73 -0.06 6.57 -5.38
CA CYS A 73 0.20 6.77 -3.95
C CYS A 73 -0.83 7.65 -3.22
N GLY A 74 -1.89 8.10 -3.89
CA GLY A 74 -2.91 9.00 -3.33
C GLY A 74 -2.53 10.48 -3.39
N GLU A 75 -3.50 11.36 -3.12
CA GLU A 75 -3.34 12.82 -3.31
C GLU A 75 -2.51 13.52 -2.22
N ASP A 76 -2.36 12.92 -1.04
CA ASP A 76 -1.58 13.47 0.06
C ASP A 76 -0.10 13.70 -0.30
N VAL A 77 0.42 12.95 -1.28
CA VAL A 77 1.81 13.05 -1.72
C VAL A 77 2.11 14.33 -2.52
N ILE A 78 1.09 15.05 -3.01
CA ILE A 78 1.27 16.30 -3.77
C ILE A 78 2.08 17.30 -2.95
N ARG A 79 1.67 17.52 -1.68
CA ARG A 79 2.37 18.41 -0.75
C ARG A 79 3.79 17.95 -0.47
N ASP A 80 4.01 16.64 -0.33
CA ASP A 80 5.34 16.08 -0.11
C ASP A 80 6.28 16.36 -1.28
N CYS A 81 5.80 16.23 -2.52
CA CYS A 81 6.55 16.51 -3.73
C CYS A 81 6.92 18.01 -3.83
N ILE A 82 5.94 18.90 -3.58
CA ILE A 82 6.16 20.35 -3.56
C ILE A 82 7.21 20.71 -2.50
N ASN A 83 7.05 20.21 -1.27
CA ASN A 83 7.96 20.44 -0.16
C ASN A 83 9.37 19.93 -0.45
N ALA A 84 9.50 18.76 -1.10
CA ALA A 84 10.79 18.23 -1.51
C ALA A 84 11.47 19.11 -2.56
N ALA A 85 10.73 19.57 -3.58
CA ALA A 85 11.24 20.50 -4.59
C ALA A 85 11.70 21.84 -3.96
N MET A 86 10.92 22.41 -3.05
CA MET A 86 11.28 23.62 -2.31
C MET A 86 12.56 23.42 -1.48
N LYS A 87 12.67 22.31 -0.74
CA LYS A 87 13.88 21.99 0.05
C LYS A 87 15.12 21.86 -0.83
N LEU A 88 15.00 21.24 -2.00
CA LEU A 88 16.11 21.05 -2.94
C LEU A 88 16.50 22.31 -3.70
N SER A 89 15.60 23.30 -3.81
CA SER A 89 15.85 24.56 -4.52
C SER A 89 17.06 25.34 -3.99
N SER A 90 17.36 25.23 -2.69
CA SER A 90 18.52 25.88 -2.07
C SER A 90 19.82 25.07 -2.19
N MET A 91 19.75 23.81 -2.65
CA MET A 91 20.86 22.84 -2.60
C MET A 91 21.33 22.38 -3.98
N THR A 92 20.48 22.47 -5.00
CA THR A 92 20.72 21.90 -6.34
C THR A 92 20.18 22.82 -7.46
N SER A 93 20.50 22.50 -8.72
CA SER A 93 19.97 23.23 -9.88
C SER A 93 18.53 22.81 -10.18
N GLY A 94 17.77 23.67 -10.87
CA GLY A 94 16.41 23.36 -11.32
C GLY A 94 16.32 22.11 -12.19
N GLU A 95 17.32 21.85 -13.03
CA GLU A 95 17.42 20.60 -13.81
C GLU A 95 17.44 19.35 -12.93
N VAL A 96 18.11 19.38 -11.77
CA VAL A 96 18.14 18.23 -10.85
C VAL A 96 16.79 18.04 -10.16
N ILE A 97 16.10 19.13 -9.85
CA ILE A 97 14.75 19.07 -9.26
C ILE A 97 13.76 18.53 -10.29
N ALA A 98 13.83 18.97 -11.55
CA ALA A 98 13.02 18.42 -12.64
C ALA A 98 13.30 16.92 -12.83
N LEU A 99 14.56 16.47 -12.81
CA LEU A 99 14.90 15.05 -12.85
C LEU A 99 14.37 14.26 -11.65
N MET A 100 14.30 14.88 -10.47
CA MET A 100 13.68 14.28 -9.30
C MET A 100 12.17 14.12 -9.50
N ILE A 101 11.48 15.13 -10.04
CA ILE A 101 10.06 15.03 -10.35
C ILE A 101 9.80 13.94 -11.41
N HIS A 102 10.60 13.93 -12.48
CA HIS A 102 10.52 12.89 -13.53
C HIS A 102 10.78 11.47 -13.01
N SER A 103 11.50 11.30 -11.90
CA SER A 103 11.71 9.99 -11.30
C SER A 103 10.54 9.52 -10.43
N LEU A 104 9.63 10.42 -10.03
CA LEU A 104 8.54 10.11 -9.12
C LEU A 104 7.52 9.12 -9.70
N PRO A 105 7.07 9.19 -10.97
CA PRO A 105 6.15 8.19 -11.50
C PRO A 105 6.72 6.77 -11.44
N THR A 106 8.01 6.60 -11.74
CA THR A 106 8.67 5.29 -11.58
C THR A 106 8.77 4.92 -10.10
N ALA A 107 9.18 5.84 -9.23
CA ALA A 107 9.27 5.58 -7.80
C ALA A 107 7.91 5.19 -7.20
N ALA A 108 6.85 5.91 -7.52
CA ALA A 108 5.49 5.62 -7.09
C ALA A 108 5.04 4.25 -7.56
N ARG A 109 5.20 3.93 -8.85
CA ARG A 109 4.86 2.58 -9.38
C ARG A 109 5.68 1.46 -8.77
N ARG A 110 6.95 1.69 -8.41
CA ARG A 110 7.85 0.64 -7.91
C ARG A 110 7.75 0.45 -6.40
N LEU A 111 7.48 1.52 -5.67
CA LEU A 111 7.35 1.51 -4.23
C LEU A 111 5.90 1.24 -3.79
N GLY A 112 4.90 1.73 -4.53
CA GLY A 112 3.49 1.40 -4.33
C GLY A 112 2.88 1.85 -3.00
N ASP A 113 3.53 2.76 -2.28
CA ASP A 113 3.09 3.24 -0.97
C ASP A 113 3.59 4.68 -0.71
N PRO A 114 2.75 5.59 -0.16
CA PRO A 114 3.11 6.98 0.09
C PRO A 114 4.24 7.16 1.13
N GLU A 115 4.33 6.33 2.17
CA GLU A 115 5.42 6.40 3.15
C GLU A 115 6.76 6.00 2.53
N LEU A 116 6.76 4.98 1.67
CA LEU A 116 7.95 4.62 0.91
C LEU A 116 8.36 5.75 -0.05
N LEU A 117 7.40 6.42 -0.70
CA LEU A 117 7.70 7.58 -1.55
C LEU A 117 8.28 8.75 -0.73
N ARG A 118 7.74 9.05 0.45
CA ARG A 118 8.32 10.02 1.41
C ARG A 118 9.75 9.63 1.79
N GLY A 119 9.98 8.34 2.04
CA GLY A 119 11.30 7.79 2.32
C GLY A 119 12.29 7.98 1.16
N TYR A 120 11.82 7.87 -0.08
CA TYR A 120 12.58 8.14 -1.31
C TYR A 120 12.95 9.63 -1.46
N LEU A 121 11.99 10.54 -1.27
CA LEU A 121 12.23 11.98 -1.27
C LEU A 121 13.24 12.38 -0.18
N SER A 122 13.12 11.78 1.01
CA SER A 122 14.06 11.97 2.11
C SER A 122 15.47 11.49 1.77
N LEU A 123 15.60 10.34 1.07
CA LEU A 123 16.90 9.86 0.59
C LEU A 123 17.55 10.84 -0.39
N ILE A 124 16.80 11.36 -1.36
CA ILE A 124 17.32 12.36 -2.32
C ILE A 124 17.78 13.61 -1.60
N HIS A 125 16.99 14.09 -0.63
CA HIS A 125 17.36 15.25 0.18
C HIS A 125 18.65 15.00 1.00
N GLN A 126 18.83 13.81 1.57
CA GLN A 126 20.07 13.45 2.26
C GLN A 126 21.27 13.40 1.31
N LEU A 127 21.09 12.88 0.10
CA LEU A 127 22.14 12.77 -0.91
C LEU A 127 22.51 14.13 -1.52
N SER A 128 21.58 15.08 -1.59
CA SER A 128 21.91 16.44 -2.05
C SER A 128 22.92 17.13 -1.12
N ALA A 129 22.87 16.84 0.18
CA ALA A 129 23.86 17.32 1.14
C ALA A 129 25.19 16.56 1.08
N LYS A 130 25.14 15.22 0.95
CA LYS A 130 26.33 14.35 1.10
C LYS A 130 27.09 14.09 -0.20
N ALA A 131 26.38 14.02 -1.32
CA ALA A 131 26.90 13.55 -2.61
C ALA A 131 26.21 14.25 -3.79
N SER A 132 26.10 15.59 -3.75
CA SER A 132 25.36 16.39 -4.75
C SER A 132 25.74 16.09 -6.21
N ARG A 133 27.02 15.85 -6.50
CA ARG A 133 27.50 15.50 -7.86
C ARG A 133 27.04 14.11 -8.33
N GLY A 134 26.68 13.22 -7.42
CA GLY A 134 26.14 11.90 -7.72
C GLY A 134 24.63 11.90 -8.03
N LEU A 135 23.89 12.94 -7.66
CA LEU A 135 22.43 12.97 -7.83
C LEU A 135 22.00 12.89 -9.29
N ARG A 136 22.52 13.76 -10.16
CA ARG A 136 22.14 13.77 -11.58
C ARG A 136 22.44 12.43 -12.27
N PRO A 137 23.65 11.84 -12.14
CA PRO A 137 23.90 10.49 -12.66
C PRO A 137 22.93 9.43 -12.12
N MET A 138 22.64 9.45 -10.82
CA MET A 138 21.74 8.50 -10.18
C MET A 138 20.31 8.61 -10.71
N LEU A 139 19.78 9.84 -10.79
CA LEU A 139 18.44 10.10 -11.31
C LEU A 139 18.32 9.70 -12.79
N GLY A 140 19.39 9.82 -13.56
CA GLY A 140 19.43 9.35 -14.95
C GLY A 140 19.34 7.83 -15.13
N ILE A 141 19.58 7.04 -14.07
CA ILE A 141 19.49 5.57 -14.09
C ILE A 141 18.52 5.02 -13.04
N ILE A 142 17.69 5.88 -12.46
CA ILE A 142 16.88 5.52 -11.29
C ILE A 142 15.88 4.40 -11.59
N ASP A 143 15.36 4.37 -12.82
CA ASP A 143 14.49 3.30 -13.30
C ASP A 143 15.19 1.93 -13.26
N GLU A 144 16.47 1.88 -13.63
CA GLU A 144 17.25 0.65 -13.54
C GLU A 144 17.47 0.24 -12.08
N LEU A 145 17.75 1.20 -11.19
CA LEU A 145 17.97 0.93 -9.78
C LEU A 145 16.70 0.43 -9.09
N LEU A 146 15.56 1.11 -9.26
CA LEU A 146 14.28 0.76 -8.66
C LEU A 146 13.65 -0.51 -9.28
N SER A 147 14.08 -0.91 -10.48
CA SER A 147 13.71 -2.23 -11.04
C SER A 147 14.39 -3.42 -10.34
N LYS A 148 15.41 -3.16 -9.52
CA LYS A 148 16.26 -4.20 -8.90
C LYS A 148 16.36 -4.07 -7.39
N LEU A 149 16.11 -2.90 -6.83
CA LEU A 149 16.31 -2.59 -5.43
C LEU A 149 15.01 -2.15 -4.79
N THR A 150 14.80 -2.60 -3.56
CA THR A 150 13.87 -1.94 -2.64
C THR A 150 14.40 -0.56 -2.24
N LEU A 151 13.57 0.26 -1.61
CA LEU A 151 14.00 1.57 -1.09
C LEU A 151 15.17 1.44 -0.10
N SER A 152 15.12 0.42 0.76
CA SER A 152 16.20 0.17 1.73
C SER A 152 17.49 -0.27 1.03
N GLY A 153 17.39 -1.10 -0.02
CA GLY A 153 18.53 -1.46 -0.88
C GLY A 153 19.14 -0.26 -1.59
N LEU A 154 18.31 0.60 -2.18
CA LEU A 154 18.75 1.86 -2.80
C LEU A 154 19.46 2.77 -1.79
N ARG A 155 18.92 2.89 -0.57
CA ARG A 155 19.52 3.67 0.51
C ARG A 155 20.91 3.14 0.89
N ARG A 156 21.06 1.82 1.05
CA ARG A 156 22.36 1.20 1.38
C ARG A 156 23.38 1.34 0.26
N TRP A 157 22.95 1.13 -1.00
CA TRP A 157 23.78 1.35 -2.18
C TRP A 157 24.27 2.81 -2.27
N ALA A 158 23.35 3.78 -2.18
CA ALA A 158 23.69 5.20 -2.30
C ALA A 158 24.59 5.69 -1.15
N ASN A 159 24.30 5.27 0.10
CA ASN A 159 25.12 5.64 1.25
C ASN A 159 26.53 5.06 1.16
N PHE A 160 26.70 3.83 0.67
CA PHE A 160 28.02 3.26 0.44
C PHE A 160 28.81 4.08 -0.58
N GLY A 161 28.21 4.42 -1.72
CA GLY A 161 28.86 5.24 -2.75
C GLY A 161 29.27 6.63 -2.24
N ALA A 162 28.37 7.29 -1.52
CA ALA A 162 28.61 8.60 -0.91
C ALA A 162 29.76 8.56 0.10
N GLU A 163 29.86 7.50 0.90
CA GLU A 163 30.91 7.34 1.90
C GLU A 163 32.26 6.98 1.27
N ALA A 164 32.29 5.99 0.39
CA ALA A 164 33.49 5.43 -0.21
C ALA A 164 34.22 6.45 -1.09
N TYR A 165 33.48 7.25 -1.88
CA TYR A 165 34.05 8.20 -2.83
C TYR A 165 33.90 9.66 -2.41
N ARG A 166 33.63 9.94 -1.12
CA ARG A 166 33.45 11.29 -0.58
C ARG A 166 34.54 12.28 -0.99
N ARG A 167 35.79 11.81 -1.09
CA ARG A 167 36.97 12.63 -1.44
C ARG A 167 37.36 12.54 -2.92
N ASP A 168 36.78 11.62 -3.69
CA ASP A 168 37.08 11.40 -5.11
C ASP A 168 35.81 11.65 -5.94
N LEU A 169 35.61 12.92 -6.29
CA LEU A 169 34.39 13.37 -6.96
C LEU A 169 34.22 12.78 -8.36
N ASN A 170 35.32 12.40 -9.03
CA ASN A 170 35.24 11.78 -10.34
C ASN A 170 34.71 10.34 -10.23
N ASN A 171 35.25 9.56 -9.29
CA ASN A 171 34.74 8.21 -9.04
C ASN A 171 33.37 8.20 -8.36
N LEU A 172 33.02 9.23 -7.58
CA LEU A 172 31.66 9.44 -7.07
C LEU A 172 30.64 9.49 -8.22
N VAL A 173 30.89 10.35 -9.22
CA VAL A 173 30.01 10.48 -10.40
C VAL A 173 29.88 9.13 -11.13
N LYS A 174 31.01 8.44 -11.38
CA LYS A 174 31.03 7.13 -12.04
C LYS A 174 30.30 6.04 -11.24
N TYR A 175 30.40 6.08 -9.90
CA TYR A 175 29.69 5.14 -9.04
C TYR A 175 28.18 5.31 -9.20
N PHE A 176 27.69 6.55 -9.07
CA PHE A 176 26.27 6.85 -9.17
C PHE A 176 25.72 6.71 -10.61
N ALA A 177 26.59 6.69 -11.63
CA ALA A 177 26.27 6.34 -13.01
C ALA A 177 26.29 4.81 -13.29
N LEU A 178 26.53 3.97 -12.27
CA LEU A 178 26.68 2.51 -12.39
C LEU A 178 27.84 2.08 -13.31
N GLU A 179 28.87 2.92 -13.46
CA GLU A 179 30.02 2.65 -14.34
C GLU A 179 31.13 1.86 -13.63
N THR A 180 31.26 2.01 -12.30
CA THR A 180 32.33 1.34 -11.55
C THR A 180 31.98 -0.12 -11.23
N ALA A 181 33.01 -0.95 -11.14
CA ALA A 181 32.85 -2.35 -10.73
C ALA A 181 32.24 -2.47 -9.33
N ASP A 182 32.61 -1.58 -8.42
CA ASP A 182 32.10 -1.57 -7.05
C ASP A 182 30.62 -1.16 -6.99
N SER A 183 30.18 -0.22 -7.83
CA SER A 183 28.76 0.15 -7.95
C SER A 183 27.90 -1.03 -8.40
N LYS A 184 28.36 -1.76 -9.43
CA LYS A 184 27.69 -2.97 -9.93
C LYS A 184 27.67 -4.10 -8.89
N LYS A 185 28.78 -4.31 -8.18
CA LYS A 185 28.86 -5.30 -7.09
C LYS A 185 27.91 -4.96 -5.94
N MET A 186 27.88 -3.69 -5.52
CA MET A 186 26.99 -3.25 -4.47
C MET A 186 25.53 -3.38 -4.89
N LEU A 187 25.19 -3.07 -6.16
CA LEU A 187 23.85 -3.28 -6.70
C LEU A 187 23.43 -4.76 -6.62
N GLN A 188 24.32 -5.69 -6.99
CA GLN A 188 24.03 -7.12 -6.88
C GLN A 188 23.90 -7.59 -5.42
N LYS A 189 24.70 -7.02 -4.52
CA LYS A 189 24.63 -7.34 -3.08
C LYS A 189 23.32 -6.86 -2.45
N GLU A 190 22.84 -5.68 -2.83
CA GLU A 190 21.64 -5.07 -2.25
C GLU A 190 20.35 -5.53 -2.91
N ARG A 191 20.45 -6.24 -4.05
CA ARG A 191 19.31 -6.88 -4.69
C ARG A 191 18.80 -8.01 -3.81
N ARG A 192 17.60 -7.81 -3.26
CA ARG A 192 16.79 -8.85 -2.61
C ARG A 192 16.07 -9.67 -3.68
N GLY A 193 15.73 -10.92 -3.35
CA GLY A 193 15.21 -11.93 -4.27
C GLY A 193 14.03 -11.49 -5.15
N THR A 194 12.82 -11.79 -4.71
CA THR A 194 11.57 -11.46 -5.40
C THR A 194 11.02 -10.15 -4.86
N LEU A 195 10.89 -9.12 -5.71
CA LEU A 195 10.27 -7.85 -5.32
C LEU A 195 8.75 -7.99 -5.27
N PHE A 196 8.12 -7.37 -4.26
CA PHE A 196 6.67 -7.41 -4.10
C PHE A 196 5.93 -6.92 -5.35
N ILE A 197 6.35 -5.76 -5.88
CA ILE A 197 5.68 -5.10 -7.01
C ILE A 197 5.63 -5.97 -8.28
N ASP A 198 6.61 -6.84 -8.49
CA ASP A 198 6.65 -7.75 -9.65
C ASP A 198 5.66 -8.94 -9.49
N THR A 199 5.12 -9.13 -8.29
CA THR A 199 4.22 -10.23 -7.94
C THR A 199 2.83 -9.81 -7.49
N GLN A 200 2.63 -8.56 -7.05
CA GLN A 200 1.36 -8.05 -6.51
C GLN A 200 0.15 -8.42 -7.36
N ARG A 201 0.19 -8.17 -8.68
CA ARG A 201 -0.92 -8.52 -9.59
C ARG A 201 -1.23 -10.03 -9.59
N LYS A 202 -0.20 -10.88 -9.53
CA LYS A 202 -0.37 -12.35 -9.46
C LYS A 202 -0.95 -12.76 -8.11
N LEU A 203 -0.57 -12.09 -7.03
CA LEU A 203 -1.12 -12.33 -5.69
C LEU A 203 -2.60 -11.94 -5.63
N ASN A 204 -3.00 -10.80 -6.20
CA ASN A 204 -4.40 -10.40 -6.29
C ASN A 204 -5.25 -11.44 -7.02
N PHE A 205 -4.82 -11.91 -8.19
CA PHE A 205 -5.53 -12.99 -8.89
C PHE A 205 -5.56 -14.29 -8.11
N TYR A 206 -4.48 -14.62 -7.42
CA TYR A 206 -4.41 -15.81 -6.57
C TYR A 206 -5.43 -15.74 -5.42
N LEU A 207 -5.49 -14.63 -4.69
CA LEU A 207 -6.43 -14.44 -3.59
C LEU A 207 -7.89 -14.39 -4.07
N ARG A 208 -8.15 -13.71 -5.19
CA ARG A 208 -9.47 -13.67 -5.81
C ARG A 208 -9.93 -15.05 -6.28
N ALA A 209 -9.00 -15.89 -6.76
CA ALA A 209 -9.32 -17.26 -7.13
C ALA A 209 -9.67 -18.14 -5.92
N LEU A 210 -9.10 -17.87 -4.74
CA LEU A 210 -9.45 -18.57 -3.50
C LEU A 210 -10.79 -18.07 -2.96
N TRP A 211 -10.91 -16.78 -2.62
CA TRP A 211 -12.06 -16.26 -1.85
C TRP A 211 -13.10 -15.49 -2.68
N GLY A 212 -12.94 -15.38 -3.99
CA GLY A 212 -13.93 -14.72 -4.86
C GLY A 212 -14.09 -13.22 -4.64
N ARG A 213 -13.14 -12.58 -3.93
CA ARG A 213 -13.14 -11.15 -3.60
C ARG A 213 -11.74 -10.57 -3.73
N ASP A 214 -11.67 -9.25 -3.82
CA ASP A 214 -10.41 -8.51 -3.81
C ASP A 214 -9.93 -8.28 -2.38
N PHE A 215 -8.61 -8.16 -2.24
CA PHE A 215 -7.92 -7.80 -1.01
C PHE A 215 -6.95 -6.66 -1.31
N PHE A 216 -6.70 -5.81 -0.32
CA PHE A 216 -5.77 -4.69 -0.44
C PHE A 216 -4.40 -5.12 0.05
N LEU A 217 -3.38 -5.05 -0.80
CA LEU A 217 -2.01 -5.44 -0.47
C LEU A 217 -1.09 -4.24 -0.63
N ARG A 218 -0.29 -3.95 0.39
CA ARG A 218 0.73 -2.89 0.36
C ARG A 218 2.11 -3.44 0.70
N PRO A 219 3.17 -2.98 0.01
CA PRO A 219 4.53 -3.26 0.41
C PRO A 219 4.92 -2.43 1.63
N THR A 220 5.61 -3.04 2.57
CA THR A 220 6.22 -2.39 3.72
C THR A 220 7.72 -2.64 3.72
N ALA A 221 8.50 -1.61 4.06
CA ALA A 221 9.95 -1.74 4.17
C ALA A 221 10.32 -2.80 5.22
N ALA A 222 10.93 -3.91 4.76
CA ALA A 222 11.46 -4.95 5.63
C ALA A 222 12.97 -4.74 5.84
N ASP A 223 13.36 -3.56 6.33
CA ASP A 223 14.76 -3.13 6.45
C ASP A 223 15.47 -3.61 7.73
N TYR A 224 14.74 -4.29 8.62
CA TYR A 224 15.25 -4.94 9.82
C TYR A 224 15.02 -6.46 9.79
N GLU A 225 15.88 -7.20 10.48
CA GLU A 225 15.68 -8.64 10.68
C GLU A 225 14.45 -8.87 11.57
N GLY A 226 13.56 -9.77 11.15
CA GLY A 226 12.35 -10.10 11.90
C GLY A 226 11.08 -9.35 11.50
N PHE A 227 11.04 -8.74 10.31
CA PHE A 227 9.77 -8.28 9.73
C PHE A 227 8.76 -9.43 9.68
N LYS A 228 7.55 -9.19 10.20
CA LYS A 228 6.40 -10.06 10.04
C LYS A 228 5.35 -9.33 9.22
N PRO A 229 4.69 -10.02 8.26
CA PRO A 229 3.53 -9.46 7.60
C PRO A 229 2.45 -9.12 8.65
N TYR A 230 1.57 -8.18 8.35
CA TYR A 230 0.49 -7.80 9.28
C TYR A 230 -0.72 -7.26 8.52
N ILE A 231 -1.85 -7.15 9.23
CA ILE A 231 -3.05 -6.49 8.72
C ILE A 231 -3.29 -5.24 9.55
N GLU A 232 -3.55 -4.13 8.88
CA GLU A 232 -3.96 -2.87 9.48
C GLU A 232 -5.13 -2.33 8.66
N LEU A 233 -6.27 -2.04 9.31
CA LEU A 233 -7.48 -1.55 8.62
C LEU A 233 -7.88 -2.41 7.40
N PHE A 234 -7.78 -3.73 7.52
CA PHE A 234 -8.06 -4.70 6.44
C PHE A 234 -7.11 -4.63 5.23
N VAL A 235 -6.03 -3.85 5.32
CA VAL A 235 -4.93 -3.81 4.35
C VAL A 235 -3.84 -4.79 4.78
N MET A 236 -3.42 -5.64 3.86
CA MET A 236 -2.38 -6.65 4.07
C MET A 236 -1.01 -6.06 3.74
N HIS A 237 -0.21 -5.85 4.78
CA HIS A 237 1.15 -5.34 4.67
C HIS A 237 2.15 -6.49 4.53
N LEU A 238 2.78 -6.55 3.37
CA LEU A 238 3.74 -7.59 2.97
C LEU A 238 5.14 -6.98 2.82
N PRO A 239 6.22 -7.75 2.98
CA PRO A 239 7.57 -7.22 2.81
C PRO A 239 7.80 -6.75 1.37
N ASP A 240 8.49 -5.61 1.19
CA ASP A 240 8.82 -5.02 -0.11
C ASP A 240 9.68 -5.92 -1.02
N ALA A 241 10.42 -6.85 -0.43
CA ALA A 241 11.05 -7.97 -1.11
C ALA A 241 11.23 -9.18 -0.19
N VAL A 242 11.29 -10.38 -0.77
CA VAL A 242 11.64 -11.62 -0.06
C VAL A 242 12.72 -12.39 -0.79
N ASP A 243 13.61 -13.03 -0.04
CA ASP A 243 14.60 -13.97 -0.57
C ASP A 243 14.00 -15.39 -0.64
N ASP A 244 14.50 -16.22 -1.56
CA ASP A 244 14.15 -17.64 -1.60
C ASP A 244 14.62 -18.32 -0.30
N ILE A 245 13.80 -19.21 0.25
CA ILE A 245 14.08 -19.89 1.52
C ILE A 245 14.05 -21.41 1.34
N ALA A 246 15.18 -22.08 1.59
CA ALA A 246 15.29 -23.54 1.52
C ALA A 246 14.73 -24.18 0.22
N GLY A 247 14.92 -23.51 -0.93
CA GLY A 247 14.42 -23.95 -2.24
C GLY A 247 12.96 -23.56 -2.54
N ILE A 248 12.27 -22.90 -1.61
CA ILE A 248 10.97 -22.29 -1.82
C ILE A 248 11.18 -20.91 -2.42
N THR A 249 10.61 -20.68 -3.59
CA THR A 249 10.75 -19.41 -4.31
C THR A 249 10.05 -18.28 -3.57
N GLY A 250 10.53 -17.05 -3.73
CA GLY A 250 9.91 -15.87 -3.13
C GLY A 250 8.44 -15.68 -3.52
N LEU A 251 8.03 -16.10 -4.73
CA LEU A 251 6.62 -16.08 -5.13
C LEU A 251 5.76 -17.03 -4.29
N GLU A 252 6.25 -18.24 -3.98
CA GLU A 252 5.55 -19.19 -3.12
C GLU A 252 5.50 -18.69 -1.67
N LEU A 253 6.57 -18.04 -1.19
CA LEU A 253 6.57 -17.40 0.12
C LEU A 253 5.54 -16.27 0.20
N TYR A 254 5.44 -15.41 -0.83
CA TYR A 254 4.39 -14.40 -0.89
C TYR A 254 2.99 -14.99 -0.95
N ARG A 255 2.78 -16.08 -1.70
CA ARG A 255 1.49 -16.79 -1.72
C ARG A 255 1.12 -17.31 -0.34
N ALA A 256 2.09 -17.85 0.39
CA ALA A 256 1.88 -18.35 1.75
C ALA A 256 1.52 -17.22 2.72
N GLN A 257 2.26 -16.10 2.68
CA GLN A 257 2.00 -14.91 3.49
C GLN A 257 0.62 -14.30 3.18
N ALA A 258 0.34 -14.05 1.90
CA ALA A 258 -0.91 -13.44 1.48
C ALA A 258 -2.12 -14.34 1.80
N ALA A 259 -2.01 -15.65 1.60
CA ALA A 259 -3.08 -16.58 1.97
C ALA A 259 -3.31 -16.63 3.48
N HIS A 260 -2.24 -16.51 4.29
CA HIS A 260 -2.35 -16.47 5.75
C HIS A 260 -3.09 -15.22 6.24
N LEU A 261 -2.68 -14.04 5.77
CA LEU A 261 -3.36 -12.78 6.08
C LEU A 261 -4.83 -12.79 5.61
N ALA A 262 -5.08 -13.30 4.40
CA ALA A 262 -6.43 -13.42 3.88
C ALA A 262 -7.29 -14.40 4.70
N ALA A 263 -6.70 -15.47 5.22
CA ALA A 263 -7.39 -16.40 6.12
C ALA A 263 -7.82 -15.71 7.43
N HIS A 264 -6.97 -14.88 8.02
CA HIS A 264 -7.35 -14.04 9.16
C HIS A 264 -8.54 -13.13 8.83
N ILE A 265 -8.48 -12.39 7.71
CA ILE A 265 -9.58 -11.52 7.28
C ILE A 265 -10.89 -12.31 7.04
N GLN A 266 -10.79 -13.54 6.51
CA GLN A 266 -11.96 -14.33 6.14
C GLN A 266 -12.60 -15.09 7.32
N TYR A 267 -11.79 -15.55 8.27
CA TYR A 267 -12.20 -16.54 9.27
C TYR A 267 -12.15 -16.04 10.72
N THR A 268 -11.65 -14.83 10.97
CA THR A 268 -11.79 -14.15 12.27
C THR A 268 -13.16 -13.49 12.34
N ARG A 269 -14.00 -13.95 13.27
CA ARG A 269 -15.42 -13.51 13.38
C ARG A 269 -15.69 -12.58 14.55
N ALA A 270 -14.84 -12.60 15.57
CA ALA A 270 -14.98 -11.80 16.77
C ALA A 270 -13.59 -11.41 17.28
N PRO A 271 -13.45 -10.25 17.94
CA PRO A 271 -12.20 -9.88 18.56
C PRO A 271 -11.86 -10.85 19.68
N ILE A 272 -10.58 -11.21 19.79
CA ILE A 272 -10.08 -11.93 20.95
C ILE A 272 -9.75 -10.89 22.03
N SER A 273 -10.32 -11.03 23.22
CA SER A 273 -10.06 -10.09 24.31
C SER A 273 -8.59 -10.14 24.75
N ALA A 274 -7.93 -8.98 24.68
CA ALA A 274 -6.58 -8.77 25.21
C ALA A 274 -6.57 -8.38 26.70
N GLU A 275 -7.75 -8.24 27.33
CA GLU A 275 -7.83 -7.75 28.72
C GLU A 275 -7.09 -8.67 29.69
N GLN A 276 -6.25 -8.08 30.52
CA GLN A 276 -5.47 -8.77 31.57
C GLN A 276 -4.46 -9.82 31.04
N LEU A 277 -4.16 -9.82 29.74
CA LEU A 277 -3.13 -10.67 29.17
C LEU A 277 -1.76 -9.98 29.18
N SER A 278 -0.73 -10.75 29.49
CA SER A 278 0.65 -10.36 29.23
C SER A 278 1.00 -10.54 27.74
N PRO A 279 1.99 -9.81 27.20
CA PRO A 279 2.42 -9.98 25.81
C PRO A 279 2.84 -11.42 25.46
N ALA A 280 3.41 -12.16 26.41
CA ALA A 280 3.73 -13.57 26.21
C ALA A 280 2.46 -14.43 26.09
N GLN A 281 1.42 -14.20 26.90
CA GLN A 281 0.15 -14.90 26.74
C GLN A 281 -0.51 -14.59 25.38
N MET A 282 -0.49 -13.33 24.95
CA MET A 282 -0.99 -12.93 23.64
C MET A 282 -0.26 -13.68 22.51
N PHE A 283 1.07 -13.80 22.57
CA PHE A 283 1.83 -14.57 21.58
C PHE A 283 1.38 -16.04 21.49
N PHE A 284 1.17 -16.68 22.62
CA PHE A 284 0.77 -18.09 22.67
C PHE A 284 -0.65 -18.27 22.11
N ILE A 285 -1.57 -17.34 22.39
CA ILE A 285 -2.91 -17.33 21.80
C ILE A 285 -2.85 -17.10 20.29
N GLY A 286 -2.02 -16.15 19.84
CA GLY A 286 -1.81 -15.88 18.41
C GLY A 286 -1.32 -17.10 17.63
N LEU A 287 -0.40 -17.89 18.20
CA LEU A 287 0.08 -19.13 17.58
C LEU A 287 -1.03 -20.16 17.35
N LEU A 288 -2.00 -20.25 18.27
CA LEU A 288 -3.17 -21.12 18.15
C LEU A 288 -4.19 -20.55 17.16
N GLU A 289 -4.37 -19.24 17.17
CA GLU A 289 -5.28 -18.54 16.26
C GLU A 289 -4.84 -18.68 14.81
N ASP A 290 -3.54 -18.57 14.52
CA ASP A 290 -2.96 -18.88 13.22
C ASP A 290 -3.34 -20.30 12.77
N ALA A 291 -3.16 -21.30 13.65
CA ALA A 291 -3.50 -22.68 13.32
C ALA A 291 -5.01 -22.89 13.09
N ARG A 292 -5.87 -22.14 13.79
CA ARG A 292 -7.34 -22.19 13.60
C ARG A 292 -7.74 -21.65 12.23
N VAL A 293 -7.25 -20.46 11.85
CA VAL A 293 -7.60 -19.86 10.55
C VAL A 293 -6.98 -20.63 9.39
N GLU A 294 -5.76 -21.17 9.56
CA GLU A 294 -5.12 -22.05 8.59
C GLU A 294 -5.92 -23.35 8.41
N TYR A 295 -6.42 -23.95 9.50
CA TYR A 295 -7.27 -25.14 9.42
C TYR A 295 -8.52 -24.89 8.56
N LEU A 296 -9.23 -23.78 8.81
CA LEU A 296 -10.41 -23.39 8.03
C LEU A 296 -10.07 -23.18 6.55
N ALA A 297 -9.00 -22.44 6.27
CA ALA A 297 -8.52 -22.21 4.92
C ALA A 297 -8.12 -23.51 4.20
N ILE A 298 -7.55 -24.49 4.91
CA ILE A 298 -7.20 -25.80 4.35
C ILE A 298 -8.45 -26.63 4.02
N GLN A 299 -9.53 -26.53 4.82
CA GLN A 299 -10.79 -27.22 4.51
C GLN A 299 -11.38 -26.72 3.19
N ASP A 300 -11.36 -25.40 2.96
CA ASP A 300 -11.85 -24.80 1.73
C ASP A 300 -10.87 -25.01 0.57
N PHE A 301 -9.56 -24.96 0.85
CA PHE A 301 -8.48 -25.01 -0.16
C PHE A 301 -7.36 -25.98 0.27
N PRO A 302 -7.52 -27.30 0.00
CA PRO A 302 -6.55 -28.31 0.43
C PRO A 302 -5.11 -28.10 -0.07
N GLY A 303 -4.93 -27.36 -1.16
CA GLY A 303 -3.60 -26.98 -1.67
C GLY A 303 -2.75 -26.16 -0.68
N LEU A 304 -3.39 -25.38 0.20
CA LEU A 304 -2.72 -24.57 1.22
C LEU A 304 -1.98 -25.43 2.25
N GLN A 305 -2.46 -26.65 2.51
CA GLN A 305 -1.82 -27.58 3.44
C GLN A 305 -0.39 -27.91 2.99
N LYS A 306 -0.20 -28.11 1.69
CA LYS A 306 1.13 -28.38 1.11
C LYS A 306 2.01 -27.13 1.14
N LEU A 307 1.43 -25.96 0.82
CA LEU A 307 2.15 -24.69 0.77
C LEU A 307 2.74 -24.32 2.15
N TRP A 308 1.89 -24.20 3.16
CA TRP A 308 2.33 -23.86 4.53
C TRP A 308 3.15 -24.99 5.15
N GLY A 309 2.78 -26.25 4.90
CA GLY A 309 3.54 -27.41 5.36
C GLY A 309 4.98 -27.45 4.82
N SER A 310 5.22 -26.98 3.59
CA SER A 310 6.58 -26.89 3.04
C SER A 310 7.48 -25.90 3.78
N LEU A 311 6.90 -24.79 4.27
CA LEU A 311 7.59 -23.76 5.04
C LEU A 311 7.79 -24.19 6.51
N LEU A 312 6.78 -24.82 7.11
CA LEU A 312 6.86 -25.35 8.48
C LEU A 312 7.87 -26.48 8.64
N ASN A 313 8.14 -27.23 7.57
CA ASN A 313 9.07 -28.35 7.57
C ASN A 313 10.52 -27.98 7.18
N ILE A 314 10.82 -26.69 7.00
CA ILE A 314 12.20 -26.25 6.78
C ILE A 314 13.04 -26.66 7.98
N GLU A 315 14.18 -27.31 7.73
CA GLU A 315 15.13 -27.64 8.79
C GLU A 315 15.75 -26.35 9.33
N GLN A 316 15.61 -26.15 10.64
CA GLN A 316 16.13 -24.97 11.31
C GLN A 316 17.24 -25.33 12.29
N SER A 317 18.18 -24.40 12.48
CA SER A 317 19.26 -24.56 13.46
C SER A 317 18.68 -24.84 14.84
N GLN A 318 19.24 -25.85 15.51
CA GLN A 318 18.93 -26.15 16.91
C GLN A 318 19.66 -25.19 17.86
N ASP A 319 20.61 -24.39 17.34
CA ASP A 319 21.27 -23.34 18.09
C ASP A 319 20.36 -22.12 18.17
N VAL A 320 19.59 -22.06 19.26
CA VAL A 320 18.72 -20.93 19.61
C VAL A 320 19.02 -20.47 21.03
N GLU A 321 18.74 -19.21 21.31
CA GLU A 321 18.94 -18.62 22.63
C GLU A 321 18.09 -19.29 23.72
N HIS A 322 16.90 -19.81 23.37
CA HIS A 322 15.99 -20.43 24.32
C HIS A 322 15.29 -21.67 23.74
N LYS A 323 15.39 -22.83 24.41
CA LYS A 323 14.84 -24.11 23.92
C LYS A 323 13.32 -24.12 23.76
N GLY A 324 12.60 -23.34 24.56
CA GLY A 324 11.15 -23.16 24.41
C GLY A 324 10.75 -22.67 23.01
N LEU A 325 11.61 -21.91 22.31
CA LEU A 325 11.34 -21.48 20.94
C LEU A 325 11.26 -22.68 19.97
N LEU A 326 12.18 -23.64 20.09
CA LEU A 326 12.17 -24.88 19.30
C LEU A 326 10.91 -25.70 19.55
N LYS A 327 10.46 -25.76 20.81
CA LYS A 327 9.23 -26.47 21.18
C LYS A 327 7.99 -25.82 20.55
N LEU A 328 7.93 -24.48 20.50
CA LEU A 328 6.83 -23.76 19.85
C LEU A 328 6.82 -23.97 18.33
N GLU A 329 7.98 -23.97 17.68
CA GLU A 329 8.12 -24.30 16.26
C GLU A 329 7.68 -25.74 15.97
N GLN A 330 8.07 -26.69 16.81
CA GLN A 330 7.62 -28.09 16.75
C GLN A 330 6.12 -28.22 16.99
N PHE A 331 5.57 -27.44 17.92
CA PHE A 331 4.14 -27.43 18.20
C PHE A 331 3.34 -26.94 16.99
N ALA A 332 3.77 -25.84 16.35
CA ALA A 332 3.14 -25.33 15.13
C ALA A 332 3.07 -26.40 14.03
N ARG A 333 4.12 -27.21 13.87
CA ARG A 333 4.12 -28.36 12.94
C ARG A 333 3.09 -29.42 13.32
N SER A 334 2.95 -29.75 14.61
CA SER A 334 1.95 -30.72 15.09
C SER A 334 0.52 -30.20 15.02
N LEU A 335 0.30 -28.89 15.10
CA LEU A 335 -1.01 -28.27 14.85
C LEU A 335 -1.39 -28.35 13.37
N HIS A 336 -0.42 -28.18 12.47
CA HIS A 336 -0.62 -28.28 11.02
C HIS A 336 -0.85 -29.72 10.53
N ASP A 337 -0.17 -30.70 11.12
CA ASP A 337 -0.25 -32.11 10.73
C ASP A 337 -0.33 -33.03 11.97
N ALA A 338 -1.51 -33.62 12.16
CA ALA A 338 -1.81 -34.54 13.26
C ALA A 338 -0.91 -35.78 13.34
N SER A 339 -0.24 -36.14 12.24
CA SER A 339 0.70 -37.27 12.21
C SER A 339 2.06 -36.95 12.83
N ILE A 340 2.39 -35.66 12.99
CA ILE A 340 3.64 -35.20 13.57
C ILE A 340 3.56 -35.25 15.11
N LYS A 341 4.49 -35.99 15.72
CA LYS A 341 4.64 -36.08 17.18
C LYS A 341 5.98 -35.50 17.62
N ASN A 342 5.94 -34.72 18.69
CA ASN A 342 7.09 -34.08 19.30
C ASN A 342 7.67 -34.96 20.42
N ASN A 343 8.89 -34.69 20.86
CA ASN A 343 9.48 -35.38 22.01
C ASN A 343 9.07 -34.72 23.34
N ASP A 344 7.75 -34.49 23.52
CA ASP A 344 7.14 -33.83 24.67
C ASP A 344 5.68 -34.29 24.80
N ASP A 345 5.41 -35.24 25.70
CA ASP A 345 4.10 -35.88 25.86
C ASP A 345 2.98 -34.88 26.24
N PRO A 346 3.18 -33.95 27.20
CA PRO A 346 2.20 -32.89 27.47
C PRO A 346 1.86 -32.05 26.24
N LEU A 347 2.85 -31.67 25.45
CA LEU A 347 2.65 -30.86 24.23
C LEU A 347 1.89 -31.66 23.15
N ASN A 348 2.22 -32.95 23.00
CA ASN A 348 1.49 -33.85 22.11
C ASN A 348 0.03 -34.02 22.52
N ALA A 349 -0.25 -34.14 23.82
CA ALA A 349 -1.61 -34.24 24.33
C ALA A 349 -2.43 -32.97 24.04
N LEU A 350 -1.81 -31.79 24.12
CA LEU A 350 -2.46 -30.53 23.75
C LEU A 350 -2.75 -30.47 22.24
N ALA A 351 -1.80 -30.88 21.38
CA ALA A 351 -2.03 -30.97 19.94
C ALA A 351 -3.15 -31.98 19.59
N GLU A 352 -3.23 -33.12 20.28
CA GLU A 352 -4.32 -34.08 20.11
C GLU A 352 -5.67 -33.49 20.50
N ARG A 353 -5.75 -32.72 21.60
CA ARG A 353 -6.98 -31.99 21.95
C ARG A 353 -7.37 -30.97 20.89
N PHE A 354 -6.40 -30.25 20.30
CA PHE A 354 -6.67 -29.35 19.18
C PHE A 354 -7.37 -30.10 18.04
N HIS A 355 -6.76 -31.19 17.54
CA HIS A 355 -7.31 -31.98 16.42
C HIS A 355 -8.65 -32.66 16.73
N GLN A 356 -8.90 -33.04 17.98
CA GLN A 356 -10.18 -33.63 18.40
C GLN A 356 -11.34 -32.62 18.37
N ASN A 357 -11.06 -31.34 18.66
CA ASN A 357 -12.10 -30.32 18.86
C ASN A 357 -12.21 -29.31 17.73
N ILE A 358 -11.15 -29.13 16.92
CA ILE A 358 -11.09 -28.05 15.91
C ILE A 358 -12.23 -28.12 14.91
N ALA A 359 -12.68 -29.30 14.48
CA ALA A 359 -13.77 -29.42 13.52
C ALA A 359 -15.10 -28.81 14.03
N GLU A 360 -15.35 -28.89 15.35
CA GLU A 360 -16.56 -28.36 15.98
C GLU A 360 -16.37 -26.92 16.49
N GLN A 361 -15.13 -26.55 16.83
CA GLN A 361 -14.77 -25.26 17.44
C GLN A 361 -14.13 -24.27 16.46
N ALA A 362 -13.94 -24.62 15.19
CA ALA A 362 -13.21 -23.80 14.23
C ALA A 362 -13.81 -22.40 14.07
N GLU A 363 -15.13 -22.24 14.22
CA GLU A 363 -15.81 -20.95 14.11
C GLU A 363 -15.82 -20.13 15.41
N ASN A 364 -15.27 -20.67 16.50
CA ASN A 364 -15.27 -20.06 17.82
C ASN A 364 -13.87 -19.52 18.18
N ASN A 365 -13.68 -18.20 18.08
CA ASN A 365 -12.41 -17.54 18.44
C ASN A 365 -11.97 -17.78 19.90
N GLN A 366 -12.90 -18.04 20.83
CA GLN A 366 -12.57 -18.37 22.22
C GLN A 366 -11.74 -19.66 22.34
N PHE A 367 -11.88 -20.57 21.38
CA PHE A 367 -11.11 -21.82 21.34
C PHE A 367 -9.60 -21.55 21.27
N SER A 368 -9.18 -20.58 20.45
CA SER A 368 -7.76 -20.16 20.34
C SER A 368 -7.26 -19.53 21.63
N TRP A 369 -8.12 -18.76 22.32
CA TRP A 369 -7.79 -18.14 23.61
C TRP A 369 -7.59 -19.18 24.70
N ASP A 370 -8.53 -20.12 24.87
CA ASP A 370 -8.49 -21.16 25.90
C ASP A 370 -7.25 -22.07 25.71
N MET A 371 -7.08 -22.58 24.49
CA MET A 371 -5.94 -23.43 24.11
C MET A 371 -4.60 -22.69 24.23
N GLY A 372 -4.55 -21.41 23.88
CA GLY A 372 -3.35 -20.57 23.98
C GLY A 372 -2.90 -20.35 25.42
N LEU A 373 -3.84 -20.12 26.35
CA LEU A 373 -3.52 -20.03 27.77
C LEU A 373 -3.09 -21.37 28.36
N GLU A 374 -3.72 -22.47 27.95
CA GLU A 374 -3.26 -23.81 28.34
C GLU A 374 -1.81 -24.06 27.89
N LEU A 375 -1.46 -23.69 26.65
CA LEU A 375 -0.08 -23.76 26.15
C LEU A 375 0.87 -22.89 26.98
N PHE A 376 0.47 -21.66 27.31
CA PHE A 376 1.29 -20.76 28.13
C PHE A 376 1.53 -21.34 29.53
N HIS A 377 0.49 -21.83 30.20
CA HIS A 377 0.63 -22.45 31.52
C HIS A 377 1.54 -23.67 31.50
N LEU A 378 1.44 -24.51 30.45
CA LEU A 378 2.33 -25.64 30.26
C LEU A 378 3.81 -25.20 30.23
N PHE A 379 4.13 -24.15 29.47
CA PHE A 379 5.49 -23.62 29.40
C PHE A 379 5.91 -22.93 30.71
N ALA A 380 4.99 -22.25 31.40
CA ALA A 380 5.26 -21.58 32.67
C ALA A 380 5.59 -22.58 33.79
N GLU A 381 4.83 -23.68 33.87
CA GLU A 381 5.08 -24.77 34.83
C GLU A 381 6.44 -25.42 34.60
N GLN A 382 6.83 -25.60 33.34
CA GLN A 382 8.14 -26.13 32.95
C GLN A 382 9.28 -25.11 33.10
N ARG A 383 8.96 -23.83 33.38
CA ARG A 383 9.90 -22.69 33.40
C ARG A 383 10.62 -22.50 32.06
N GLU A 384 9.89 -22.69 30.98
CA GLU A 384 10.39 -22.64 29.60
C GLU A 384 9.78 -21.51 28.76
N VAL A 385 9.07 -20.56 29.38
CA VAL A 385 8.54 -19.38 28.69
C VAL A 385 9.72 -18.49 28.23
N PRO A 386 9.95 -18.33 26.92
CA PRO A 386 10.96 -17.40 26.42
C PRO A 386 10.56 -15.95 26.69
N SER A 387 11.54 -15.03 26.72
CA SER A 387 11.22 -13.60 26.73
C SER A 387 10.51 -13.17 25.43
N LEU A 388 9.74 -12.08 25.48
CA LEU A 388 9.00 -11.57 24.32
C LEU A 388 9.91 -11.35 23.09
N ARG A 389 11.09 -10.75 23.28
CA ARG A 389 12.08 -10.56 22.22
C ARG A 389 12.47 -11.88 21.52
N ILE A 390 12.55 -12.98 22.28
CA ILE A 390 12.89 -14.29 21.72
C ILE A 390 11.67 -14.89 21.01
N LEU A 391 10.46 -14.74 21.57
CA LEU A 391 9.20 -15.17 20.94
C LEU A 391 9.00 -14.47 19.58
N GLU A 392 9.24 -13.17 19.51
CA GLU A 392 9.13 -12.39 18.26
C GLU A 392 10.12 -12.85 17.19
N SER A 393 11.21 -13.52 17.57
CA SER A 393 12.19 -14.10 16.65
C SER A 393 11.83 -15.50 16.12
N ILE A 394 10.63 -16.02 16.44
CA ILE A 394 10.16 -17.33 15.97
C ILE A 394 10.24 -17.44 14.44
N ARG A 395 10.72 -18.58 13.96
CA ARG A 395 11.04 -18.77 12.54
C ARG A 395 9.85 -19.37 11.79
N LEU A 396 8.77 -18.61 11.70
CA LEU A 396 7.56 -18.95 10.94
C LEU A 396 7.38 -17.92 9.82
N PRO A 397 8.08 -18.09 8.67
CA PRO A 397 8.34 -17.01 7.71
C PRO A 397 7.11 -16.47 6.95
N TYR A 398 5.97 -17.14 7.08
CA TYR A 398 4.73 -16.75 6.41
C TYR A 398 3.64 -16.21 7.34
N ARG A 399 3.78 -16.40 8.65
CA ARG A 399 2.79 -15.98 9.64
C ARG A 399 2.99 -14.53 10.04
N ASP A 400 1.90 -13.91 10.47
CA ASP A 400 1.84 -12.50 10.81
C ASP A 400 2.21 -12.22 12.27
N ASP A 401 2.03 -10.98 12.71
CA ASP A 401 2.20 -10.58 14.11
C ASP A 401 0.92 -10.67 14.95
N ASN A 402 -0.17 -11.17 14.35
CA ASN A 402 -1.49 -11.33 14.93
C ASN A 402 -2.14 -10.03 15.43
N ARG A 403 -1.65 -8.83 15.08
CA ARG A 403 -2.27 -7.58 15.58
C ARG A 403 -3.76 -7.48 15.27
N PHE A 404 -4.14 -8.02 14.11
CA PHE A 404 -5.50 -8.01 13.58
C PHE A 404 -6.53 -8.62 14.52
N VAL A 405 -6.18 -9.69 15.24
CA VAL A 405 -7.17 -10.44 16.04
C VAL A 405 -7.51 -9.74 17.35
N TRP A 406 -6.66 -8.79 17.78
CA TRP A 406 -6.84 -7.98 18.98
C TRP A 406 -7.56 -6.66 18.67
N GLU A 407 -7.21 -6.04 17.54
CA GLU A 407 -7.77 -4.76 17.07
C GLU A 407 -9.03 -4.95 16.21
N PHE A 408 -9.57 -6.17 16.15
CA PHE A 408 -10.70 -6.48 15.29
C PHE A 408 -11.93 -5.64 15.66
N GLU A 409 -12.25 -4.69 14.78
CA GLU A 409 -13.55 -4.05 14.70
C GLU A 409 -14.32 -4.73 13.57
N GLU A 410 -15.60 -5.08 13.79
CA GLU A 410 -16.45 -5.60 12.72
C GLU A 410 -16.42 -4.63 11.52
N PHE A 411 -16.08 -5.14 10.34
CA PHE A 411 -15.96 -4.34 9.14
C PHE A 411 -17.31 -3.72 8.75
N ASP A 412 -17.55 -2.49 9.16
CA ASP A 412 -18.66 -1.69 8.67
C ASP A 412 -18.21 -0.98 7.38
N PHE A 413 -18.55 -1.60 6.23
CA PHE A 413 -18.29 -1.06 4.89
C PHE A 413 -18.79 0.39 4.75
N LEU A 414 -19.84 0.78 5.49
CA LEU A 414 -20.42 2.13 5.46
C LEU A 414 -19.65 3.15 6.31
N ARG A 415 -18.92 2.72 7.35
CA ARG A 415 -18.11 3.62 8.21
C ARG A 415 -16.68 3.76 7.74
N HIS A 416 -16.04 2.68 7.31
CA HIS A 416 -14.63 2.69 6.90
C HIS A 416 -14.44 2.89 5.40
N GLY A 417 -15.48 2.67 4.57
CA GLY A 417 -15.44 3.01 3.15
C GLY A 417 -15.45 4.53 2.89
N ALA A 418 -16.00 5.33 3.79
CA ALA A 418 -16.22 6.77 3.57
C ALA A 418 -14.94 7.63 3.54
N GLU A 419 -13.87 7.18 4.20
CA GLU A 419 -12.55 7.84 4.17
C GLU A 419 -11.78 7.59 2.87
N TYR A 420 -12.23 6.63 2.05
CA TYR A 420 -11.54 6.19 0.84
C TYR A 420 -12.43 6.23 -0.43
N ILE A 421 -13.55 6.94 -0.35
CA ILE A 421 -14.39 7.25 -1.51
C ILE A 421 -13.91 8.59 -2.10
N PRO A 422 -13.37 8.62 -3.34
CA PRO A 422 -13.02 9.86 -4.01
C PRO A 422 -14.20 10.84 -4.01
N ALA A 423 -13.94 12.14 -3.87
CA ALA A 423 -14.98 13.16 -3.77
C ALA A 423 -15.99 13.13 -4.94
N SER A 424 -15.61 12.57 -6.11
CA SER A 424 -16.46 12.35 -7.28
C SER A 424 -17.63 11.38 -7.04
N GLN A 425 -17.54 10.47 -6.07
CA GLN A 425 -18.60 9.51 -5.72
C GLN A 425 -19.57 10.04 -4.64
N ARG A 426 -19.39 11.28 -4.14
CA ARG A 426 -20.29 11.89 -3.15
C ARG A 426 -21.47 12.62 -3.77
N GLN A 427 -21.47 12.82 -5.10
CA GLN A 427 -22.50 13.58 -5.81
C GLN A 427 -23.56 12.63 -6.42
N ILE A 428 -24.77 12.65 -5.88
CA ILE A 428 -25.88 11.79 -6.32
C ILE A 428 -26.67 12.51 -7.42
N ARG A 429 -26.77 11.93 -8.61
CA ARG A 429 -27.62 12.48 -9.70
C ARG A 429 -29.02 11.89 -9.66
N LYS A 430 -30.05 12.74 -9.57
CA LYS A 430 -31.47 12.34 -9.60
C LYS A 430 -32.14 12.85 -10.86
N TYR A 431 -32.78 11.97 -11.61
CA TYR A 431 -33.60 12.35 -12.77
C TYR A 431 -35.04 12.51 -12.31
N VAL A 432 -35.56 13.73 -12.42
CA VAL A 432 -36.87 14.10 -11.88
C VAL A 432 -37.74 14.76 -12.94
N SER A 433 -39.04 14.81 -12.72
CA SER A 433 -39.96 15.59 -13.52
C SER A 433 -39.81 17.08 -13.24
N ALA A 434 -40.32 17.92 -14.15
CA ALA A 434 -40.33 19.37 -13.94
C ALA A 434 -41.08 19.80 -12.66
N VAL A 435 -42.10 19.03 -12.25
CA VAL A 435 -42.89 19.30 -11.04
C VAL A 435 -42.10 18.96 -9.77
N GLU A 436 -41.42 17.81 -9.75
CA GLU A 436 -40.57 17.41 -8.61
C GLU A 436 -39.38 18.36 -8.47
N MET A 437 -38.77 18.76 -9.59
CA MET A 437 -37.69 19.74 -9.60
C MET A 437 -38.13 21.09 -9.03
N ALA A 438 -39.28 21.62 -9.46
CA ALA A 438 -39.79 22.90 -8.98
C ALA A 438 -40.16 22.90 -7.48
N ASN A 439 -40.46 21.74 -6.90
CA ASN A 439 -40.87 21.63 -5.50
C ASN A 439 -39.71 21.37 -4.53
N GLU A 440 -38.65 20.69 -4.97
CA GLU A 440 -37.61 20.14 -4.08
C GLU A 440 -36.20 20.70 -4.37
N VAL A 441 -36.00 21.45 -5.46
CA VAL A 441 -34.68 22.05 -5.75
C VAL A 441 -34.51 23.35 -4.98
N ASP A 442 -33.58 23.34 -4.02
CA ASP A 442 -33.21 24.51 -3.22
C ASP A 442 -32.32 25.51 -3.99
N CYS A 443 -31.58 25.07 -5.01
CA CYS A 443 -30.67 25.90 -5.80
C CYS A 443 -30.68 25.52 -7.28
N GLU A 444 -31.25 26.38 -8.12
CA GLU A 444 -31.52 26.12 -9.54
C GLU A 444 -30.26 26.09 -10.44
N LEU A 445 -29.12 26.60 -9.96
CA LEU A 445 -27.87 26.75 -10.72
C LEU A 445 -26.66 26.13 -10.01
N ALA A 446 -26.87 25.04 -9.26
CA ALA A 446 -25.79 24.35 -8.56
C ALA A 446 -24.72 23.82 -9.54
N GLY A 447 -23.44 24.06 -9.23
CA GLY A 447 -22.30 23.63 -10.03
C GLY A 447 -21.87 22.18 -9.74
N ASP A 448 -20.70 21.79 -10.25
CA ASP A 448 -20.15 20.44 -10.08
C ASP A 448 -19.77 20.11 -8.60
N ASP A 449 -19.99 21.01 -7.65
CA ASP A 449 -19.77 20.83 -6.22
C ASP A 449 -21.04 20.56 -5.39
N ALA A 450 -22.19 20.35 -6.03
CA ALA A 450 -23.43 19.94 -5.37
C ALA A 450 -23.34 18.50 -4.81
N GLN A 451 -23.90 18.22 -3.63
CA GLN A 451 -24.03 16.84 -3.14
C GLN A 451 -25.11 16.05 -3.90
N GLU A 452 -26.13 16.73 -4.41
CA GLU A 452 -27.11 16.15 -5.31
C GLU A 452 -27.28 17.04 -6.54
N ILE A 453 -27.22 16.46 -7.73
CA ILE A 453 -27.59 17.16 -8.97
C ILE A 453 -28.93 16.60 -9.43
N TRP A 454 -29.94 17.45 -9.43
CA TRP A 454 -31.25 17.12 -9.95
C TRP A 454 -31.29 17.51 -11.43
N VAL A 455 -31.64 16.56 -12.29
CA VAL A 455 -31.72 16.75 -13.75
C VAL A 455 -33.17 16.63 -14.17
N CYS A 456 -33.70 17.68 -14.81
CA CYS A 456 -35.06 17.65 -15.34
C CYS A 456 -35.08 16.73 -16.56
N SER A 457 -35.75 15.58 -16.41
CA SER A 457 -35.91 14.61 -17.49
C SER A 457 -36.99 15.02 -18.49
N THR A 458 -37.92 15.88 -18.07
CA THR A 458 -38.99 16.40 -18.93
C THR A 458 -38.49 17.58 -19.74
N LYS A 459 -38.81 17.62 -21.04
CA LYS A 459 -38.58 18.81 -21.87
C LYS A 459 -39.46 19.95 -21.34
N PHE A 460 -38.83 20.93 -20.70
CA PHE A 460 -39.53 22.03 -20.05
C PHE A 460 -39.29 23.34 -20.81
N MET A 461 -40.38 23.98 -21.25
CA MET A 461 -40.31 25.20 -22.07
C MET A 461 -40.46 26.45 -21.19
N PRO A 462 -39.75 27.54 -21.50
CA PRO A 462 -40.00 28.85 -20.91
C PRO A 462 -41.46 29.26 -21.09
N TYR A 463 -42.13 29.58 -19.98
CA TYR A 463 -43.53 30.03 -19.98
C TYR A 463 -43.67 31.54 -20.22
N GLU A 464 -42.57 32.29 -20.07
CA GLU A 464 -42.53 33.76 -20.19
C GLU A 464 -42.82 34.24 -21.61
N ASP A 465 -42.57 33.39 -22.61
CA ASP A 465 -42.76 33.67 -24.04
C ASP A 465 -44.11 33.19 -24.59
N ALA A 466 -45.10 32.90 -23.72
CA ALA A 466 -46.47 32.53 -24.12
C ALA A 466 -46.59 31.41 -25.19
N GLY A 467 -45.63 30.47 -25.21
CA GLY A 467 -45.61 29.35 -26.17
C GLY A 467 -44.87 29.64 -27.49
N GLU A 468 -44.22 30.79 -27.63
CA GLU A 468 -43.34 31.12 -28.77
C GLU A 468 -41.90 30.62 -28.59
N ALA A 469 -41.55 30.12 -27.40
CA ALA A 469 -40.24 29.57 -27.10
C ALA A 469 -39.92 28.37 -28.02
N THR A 470 -38.82 28.48 -28.77
CA THR A 470 -38.35 27.44 -29.70
C THR A 470 -37.26 26.56 -29.08
N VAL A 471 -36.72 26.95 -27.94
CA VAL A 471 -35.65 26.28 -27.21
C VAL A 471 -36.12 26.01 -25.78
N SER A 472 -35.91 24.80 -25.28
CA SER A 472 -36.25 24.40 -23.91
C SER A 472 -35.19 24.81 -22.89
N PHE A 473 -35.55 24.90 -21.61
CA PHE A 473 -34.57 25.11 -20.54
C PHE A 473 -33.49 24.02 -20.51
N ASN A 474 -33.85 22.78 -20.85
CA ASN A 474 -32.91 21.67 -21.01
C ASN A 474 -31.86 21.94 -22.10
N GLU A 475 -32.24 22.61 -23.20
CA GLU A 475 -31.32 22.94 -24.30
C GLU A 475 -30.52 24.22 -24.01
N MET A 476 -31.06 25.16 -23.24
CA MET A 476 -30.37 26.41 -22.87
C MET A 476 -29.30 26.20 -21.80
N TRP A 477 -29.58 25.35 -20.80
CA TRP A 477 -28.75 25.21 -19.60
C TRP A 477 -28.36 23.77 -19.26
N GLY A 478 -28.95 22.78 -19.94
CA GLY A 478 -28.54 21.39 -19.77
C GLY A 478 -27.12 21.19 -20.30
N LYS A 479 -26.26 20.63 -19.47
CA LYS A 479 -24.96 20.11 -19.89
C LYS A 479 -25.13 18.64 -20.24
N ASP A 480 -24.52 18.20 -21.34
CA ASP A 480 -24.47 16.77 -21.67
C ASP A 480 -23.86 16.00 -20.49
N PRO A 481 -24.44 14.87 -20.08
CA PRO A 481 -23.88 14.07 -19.01
C PRO A 481 -22.52 13.57 -19.46
N VAL A 482 -21.46 14.08 -18.84
CA VAL A 482 -20.14 13.47 -18.94
C VAL A 482 -20.27 12.10 -18.27
N SER A 483 -20.05 11.03 -19.03
CA SER A 483 -20.07 9.68 -18.47
C SER A 483 -19.12 9.64 -17.28
N GLU A 484 -19.61 9.20 -16.12
CA GLU A 484 -18.72 8.90 -15.01
C GLU A 484 -17.61 7.95 -15.49
N PRO A 485 -16.38 8.09 -14.98
CA PRO A 485 -15.36 7.07 -15.19
C PRO A 485 -15.93 5.72 -14.77
N TYR A 486 -16.11 4.81 -15.72
CA TYR A 486 -16.55 3.46 -15.40
C TYR A 486 -15.34 2.71 -14.84
N HIS A 487 -15.27 2.68 -13.51
CA HIS A 487 -14.24 1.94 -12.78
C HIS A 487 -14.51 0.45 -12.92
N TYR A 488 -13.73 -0.21 -13.75
CA TYR A 488 -13.76 -1.66 -13.86
C TYR A 488 -13.00 -2.23 -12.66
N GLN A 489 -13.68 -3.06 -11.86
CA GLN A 489 -13.09 -3.76 -10.70
C GLN A 489 -11.84 -4.59 -11.02
N GLU A 490 -11.57 -4.84 -12.29
CA GLU A 490 -10.41 -5.60 -12.78
C GLU A 490 -9.20 -4.72 -13.15
N TRP A 491 -9.34 -3.39 -13.12
CA TRP A 491 -8.33 -2.40 -13.51
C TRP A 491 -8.08 -1.29 -12.48
N ASP A 492 -9.01 -1.05 -11.54
CA ASP A 492 -8.81 -0.13 -10.41
C ASP A 492 -8.27 -0.87 -9.19
N TYR A 493 -6.95 -0.87 -9.08
CA TYR A 493 -6.19 -1.59 -8.07
C TYR A 493 -5.99 -0.80 -6.76
N GLN A 494 -6.72 0.30 -6.52
CA GLN A 494 -6.39 1.20 -5.40
C GLN A 494 -7.57 1.58 -4.51
N VAL A 495 -7.36 1.26 -3.23
CA VAL A 495 -7.77 2.02 -2.04
C VAL A 495 -6.51 2.32 -1.23
#